data_AF-A0A4S2DPE3-F1
#
_entry.id   AF-A0A4S2DPE3-F1
#
_cell.length_a   1.000
_cell.length_b   1.000
_cell.length_c   1.000
_cell.angle_alpha   90.00
_cell.angle_beta   90.00
_cell.angle_gamma   90.00
#
_symmetry.space_group_name_H-M   'P 1'
#
loop_
_entity.id
_entity.type
_entity.pdbx_description
1 polymer ?
#
loop_
_entity_poly.entity_id
_entity_poly.type
_entity_poly.pdbx_seq_one_letter_code
_entity_poly.pdbx_strand_id
1 'polypeptide(L)'
;MNNKVILKIFIVIMFLMPIISIEDIIPWALALFFIHKSIKGFKVKEELKPIILNTVYCGGSILLYNIFVRYIESVLVKAWL
;
A
#
# COMPACT_ATOMS: atom_id res chain seq x y z
N MET A 1 -8.10 -21.84 -9.04
CA MET A 1 -7.67 -20.52 -9.60
C MET A 1 -6.15 -20.49 -9.58
N ASN A 2 -5.47 -20.09 -10.66
CA ASN A 2 -4.01 -20.15 -10.76
C ASN A 2 -3.36 -19.11 -9.81
N ASN A 3 -2.33 -19.49 -9.05
CA ASN A 3 -1.58 -18.58 -8.15
C ASN A 3 -1.08 -17.31 -8.87
N LYS A 4 -0.72 -17.43 -10.16
CA LYS A 4 -0.32 -16.29 -11.01
C LYS A 4 -1.46 -15.30 -11.25
N VAL A 5 -2.70 -15.77 -11.35
CA VAL A 5 -3.88 -14.93 -11.50
C VAL A 5 -4.16 -14.19 -10.18
N ILE A 6 -4.05 -14.90 -9.06
CA ILE A 6 -4.21 -14.32 -7.72
C ILE A 6 -3.17 -13.22 -7.47
N LEU A 7 -1.90 -13.43 -7.83
CA LEU A 7 -0.86 -12.41 -7.73
C LEU A 7 -1.24 -11.14 -8.50
N LYS A 8 -1.72 -11.26 -9.75
CA LYS A 8 -2.12 -10.11 -10.56
C LYS A 8 -3.25 -9.32 -9.89
N ILE A 9 -4.23 -10.01 -9.32
CA ILE A 9 -5.33 -9.37 -8.58
C ILE A 9 -4.78 -8.56 -7.40
N PHE A 10 -3.90 -9.14 -6.58
CA PHE A 10 -3.30 -8.43 -5.44
C PHE A 10 -2.45 -7.23 -5.86
N ILE A 11 -1.70 -7.33 -6.96
CA ILE A 11 -0.94 -6.20 -7.51
C ILE A 11 -1.86 -5.06 -7.93
N VAL A 12 -2.96 -5.36 -8.62
CA VAL A 12 -3.94 -4.35 -9.02
C VAL A 12 -4.55 -3.69 -7.78
N ILE A 13 -4.92 -4.46 -6.76
CA ILE A 13 -5.43 -3.92 -5.49
C ILE A 13 -4.42 -2.96 -4.85
N MET A 14 -3.16 -3.38 -4.71
CA MET A 14 -2.11 -2.51 -4.14
C MET A 14 -1.87 -1.24 -4.97
N PHE A 15 -2.00 -1.34 -6.29
CA PHE A 15 -1.85 -0.19 -7.19
C PHE A 15 -3.02 0.81 -7.10
N LEU A 16 -4.23 0.33 -6.79
CA LEU A 16 -5.41 1.19 -6.63
C LEU A 16 -5.47 1.87 -5.25
N MET A 17 -4.85 1.28 -4.21
CA MET A 17 -4.83 1.85 -2.85
C MET A 17 -4.33 3.30 -2.73
N PRO A 18 -3.24 3.73 -3.40
CA PRO A 18 -2.81 5.11 -3.32
C PRO A 18 -3.79 6.10 -3.95
N ILE A 19 -4.68 5.67 -4.85
CA ILE A 19 -5.66 6.54 -5.52
C ILE A 19 -6.73 7.03 -4.54
N ILE A 20 -7.10 6.20 -3.56
CA ILE A 20 -8.07 6.57 -2.51
C ILE A 20 -7.42 7.31 -1.33
N SER A 21 -6.11 7.55 -1.40
CA SER A 21 -5.31 8.20 -0.37
C SER A 21 -5.19 9.70 -0.63
N ILE A 22 -4.65 10.46 0.33
CA ILE A 22 -4.22 11.84 0.08
C ILE A 22 -3.26 11.85 -1.12
N GLU A 23 -3.46 12.79 -2.05
CA GLU A 23 -2.66 12.94 -3.27
C GLU A 23 -1.23 13.39 -2.93
N ASP A 24 -0.41 12.44 -2.48
CA ASP A 24 1.01 12.63 -2.18
C ASP A 24 1.83 11.49 -2.81
N ILE A 25 3.11 11.72 -3.02
CA ILE A 25 4.06 10.78 -3.61
C ILE A 25 4.34 9.59 -2.68
N ILE A 26 4.17 9.76 -1.37
CA ILE A 26 4.48 8.75 -0.35
C ILE A 26 3.58 7.50 -0.47
N PRO A 27 2.24 7.61 -0.53
CA PRO A 27 1.35 6.48 -0.82
C PRO A 27 1.72 5.70 -2.08
N TRP A 28 2.09 6.39 -3.16
CA TRP A 28 2.53 5.77 -4.41
C TRP A 28 3.85 5.01 -4.24
N ALA A 29 4.83 5.59 -3.56
CA ALA A 29 6.12 4.95 -3.29
C ALA A 29 5.94 3.67 -2.45
N LEU A 30 5.07 3.72 -1.44
CA LEU A 30 4.73 2.54 -0.62
C LEU A 30 4.08 1.45 -1.46
N ALA A 31 3.09 1.78 -2.29
CA ALA A 31 2.43 0.83 -3.17
C ALA A 31 3.43 0.14 -4.12
N LEU A 32 4.28 0.91 -4.80
CA LEU A 32 5.30 0.38 -5.70
C LEU A 32 6.31 -0.52 -4.97
N PHE A 33 6.72 -0.16 -3.76
CA PHE A 33 7.63 -0.96 -2.94
C PHE A 33 7.03 -2.33 -2.61
N PHE A 34 5.78 -2.39 -2.13
CA PHE A 34 5.11 -3.64 -1.78
C PHE A 34 4.77 -4.49 -3.01
N ILE A 35 4.44 -3.87 -4.14
CA ILE A 35 4.26 -4.56 -5.43
C ILE A 35 5.58 -5.22 -5.84
N HIS A 36 6.69 -4.48 -5.84
CA HIS A 36 8.01 -5.01 -6.18
C HIS A 36 8.40 -6.18 -5.27
N LYS A 37 8.23 -6.02 -3.96
CA LYS A 37 8.51 -7.07 -2.96
C LYS A 37 7.67 -8.32 -3.21
N SER A 38 6.40 -8.16 -3.57
CA SER A 38 5.48 -9.27 -3.85
C SER A 38 5.83 -10.02 -5.14
N ILE A 39 6.17 -9.31 -6.22
CA ILE A 39 6.63 -9.92 -7.48
C ILE A 39 7.94 -10.70 -7.25
N LYS A 40 8.90 -10.09 -6.56
CA LYS A 40 10.20 -10.72 -6.27
C LYS A 40 10.03 -11.96 -5.38
N GLY A 41 9.21 -11.87 -4.34
CA GLY A 41 8.95 -12.99 -3.43
C GLY A 41 8.23 -14.16 -4.12
N PHE A 42 7.25 -13.87 -4.98
CA PHE A 42 6.51 -14.91 -5.69
C PHE A 42 7.38 -15.70 -6.66
N LYS A 43 8.32 -15.04 -7.36
CA LYS A 43 9.26 -15.73 -8.26
C LYS A 43 10.14 -16.78 -7.57
N VAL A 44 10.38 -16.65 -6.27
CA VAL A 44 11.30 -17.53 -5.52
C VAL A 44 10.57 -18.74 -4.93
N LYS A 45 9.37 -18.55 -4.37
CA LYS A 45 8.67 -19.60 -3.61
C LYS A 45 7.31 -20.00 -4.18
N GLU A 46 6.75 -19.24 -5.12
CA GLU A 46 5.37 -19.37 -5.62
C GLU A 46 4.28 -19.43 -4.51
N GLU A 47 4.62 -18.98 -3.31
CA GLU A 47 3.72 -18.94 -2.15
C GLU A 47 2.85 -17.67 -2.14
N LEU A 48 1.56 -17.85 -1.86
CA LEU A 48 0.58 -16.75 -1.79
C LEU A 48 0.58 -16.01 -0.45
N LYS A 49 0.91 -16.69 0.64
CA LYS A 49 0.91 -16.12 2.00
C LYS A 49 1.70 -14.81 2.13
N PRO A 50 2.94 -14.68 1.61
CA PRO A 50 3.69 -13.42 1.69
C PRO A 50 3.06 -12.29 0.87
N ILE A 51 2.37 -12.59 -0.24
CA ILE A 51 1.70 -11.58 -1.07
C ILE A 51 0.50 -10.99 -0.33
N ILE A 52 -0.30 -11.85 0.32
CA ILE A 52 -1.46 -11.42 1.11
C ILE A 52 -0.98 -10.49 2.24
N LEU A 53 0.07 -10.89 2.97
CA LEU A 53 0.68 -10.07 4.01
C LEU A 53 1.17 -8.72 3.47
N ASN A 54 1.89 -8.70 2.35
CA ASN A 54 2.34 -7.45 1.74
C ASN A 54 1.17 -6.55 1.31
N THR A 55 0.06 -7.12 0.84
CA THR A 55 -1.14 -6.35 0.48
C THR A 55 -1.76 -5.71 1.72
N VAL A 56 -1.88 -6.46 2.82
CA VAL A 56 -2.37 -5.93 4.10
C VAL A 56 -1.43 -4.85 4.64
N TYR A 57 -0.12 -5.05 4.58
CA TYR A 57 0.86 -4.05 5.00
C TYR A 57 0.80 -2.79 4.12
N CYS A 58 0.67 -2.92 2.80
CA CYS A 58 0.50 -1.79 1.90
C CYS A 58 -0.72 -0.94 2.30
N GLY A 59 -1.89 -1.57 2.46
CA GLY A 59 -3.11 -0.87 2.87
C GLY A 59 -3.01 -0.25 4.26
N GLY A 60 -2.46 -0.99 5.22
CA GLY A 60 -2.25 -0.51 6.58
C GLY A 60 -1.31 0.69 6.64
N SER A 61 -0.18 0.66 5.92
CA SER A 61 0.76 1.77 5.86
C SER A 61 0.16 3.02 5.21
N ILE A 62 -0.60 2.87 4.13
CA ILE A 62 -1.29 4.01 3.48
C ILE A 62 -2.35 4.60 4.41
N LEU A 63 -3.12 3.75 5.11
CA LEU A 63 -4.14 4.21 6.06
C LEU A 63 -3.52 4.97 7.24
N LEU A 64 -2.43 4.44 7.81
CA LEU A 64 -1.69 5.13 8.87
C LEU A 64 -1.14 6.47 8.39
N TYR A 65 -0.55 6.51 7.18
CA TYR A 65 -0.05 7.74 6.59
C TYR A 65 -1.15 8.80 6.48
N ASN A 66 -2.34 8.43 5.97
CA ASN A 66 -3.48 9.35 5.87
C ASN A 66 -3.93 9.89 7.24
N ILE A 67 -3.96 9.04 8.28
CA ILE A 67 -4.27 9.47 9.64
C ILE A 67 -3.22 10.48 10.14
N PHE A 68 -1.94 10.20 9.93
CA PHE A 68 -0.85 11.07 10.35
C PHE A 68 -0.91 12.44 9.67
N VAL A 69 -1.10 12.47 8.35
CA VAL A 69 -1.17 13.73 7.60
C VAL A 69 -2.35 14.57 8.06
N ARG A 70 -3.54 13.97 8.19
CA ARG A 70 -4.73 14.69 8.71
C ARG A 70 -4.55 15.19 10.13
N TYR A 71 -3.86 14.42 10.98
CA TYR A 71 -3.56 14.84 12.34
C TYR A 71 -2.63 16.06 12.35
N ILE A 72 -1.55 16.02 11.57
CA ILE A 72 -0.60 17.14 11.43
C ILE A 72 -1.31 18.37 10.89
N GLU A 73 -2.13 18.23 9.84
CA GLU A 73 -2.92 19.31 9.27
C GLU A 73 -3.84 19.94 10.33
N SER A 74 -4.57 19.13 11.10
CA SER A 74 -5.43 19.61 12.18
C SER A 74 -4.68 20.39 13.27
N VAL A 75 -3.49 19.91 13.65
CA VAL A 75 -2.63 20.56 14.65
C VAL A 75 -2.08 21.89 14.10
N LEU A 76 -1.60 21.90 12.86
CA LEU A 76 -1.06 23.11 12.22
C LEU A 76 -2.13 24.19 12.06
N VAL A 77 -3.34 23.82 11.63
CA VAL A 77 -4.48 24.76 11.51
C VAL A 77 -4.82 25.36 12.88
N LYS A 78 -4.85 24.54 13.94
CA LYS A 78 -5.09 25.02 15.31
C LYS A 78 -3.97 25.88 15.89
N ALA A 79 -2.74 25.68 15.45
CA ALA A 79 -1.60 26.49 15.89
C ALA A 79 -1.50 27.82 15.14
N TRP A 80 -2.12 27.91 13.96
CA TRP A 80 -2.16 29.11 13.13
C TRP A 80 -3.29 30.09 13.51
N LEU A 81 -4.42 29.57 14.02
CA LEU A 81 -5.55 30.35 14.56
C LEU A 81 -5.35 30.69 16.03
#